data_AF-A0AA41UH39-F1
#
_entry.id   AF-A0AA41UH39-F1
#
_cell.length_a   1.000
_cell.length_b   1.000
_cell.length_c   1.000
_cell.angle_alpha   90.00
_cell.angle_beta   90.00
_cell.angle_gamma   90.00
#
_symmetry.space_group_name_H-M   'P 1'
#
loop_
_entity.id
_entity.type
_entity.pdbx_description
1 polymer ?
#
loop_
_entity_poly.entity_id
_entity_poly.type
_entity_poly.pdbx_seq_one_letter_code
_entity_poly.pdbx_strand_id
1 'polypeptide(L)'
;MHLQIVITTKLRRREGFIFSWTESTDDETESGRSAIWLDASSILYYRYSVSRVPNINRDWIERLMVSANSAGGLFFSVEPPPVIPVLKSRS
;
A
#
# COMPACT_ATOMS: atom_id res chain seq x y z
N MET A 1 8.09 -2.32 0.27
CA MET A 1 8.29 -2.48 -1.20
C MET A 1 6.96 -2.42 -1.96
N HIS A 2 5.89 -3.00 -1.43
CA HIS A 2 4.56 -3.02 -2.06
C HIS A 2 4.04 -1.62 -2.40
N LEU A 3 4.20 -0.63 -1.49
CA LEU A 3 3.87 0.77 -1.78
C LEU A 3 4.66 1.34 -2.98
N GLN A 4 5.97 1.06 -3.09
CA GLN A 4 6.75 1.49 -4.26
C GLN A 4 6.12 0.97 -5.55
N ILE A 5 5.71 -0.30 -5.58
CA ILE A 5 5.11 -0.92 -6.77
C ILE A 5 3.82 -0.20 -7.16
N VAL A 6 2.91 0.01 -6.21
CA VAL A 6 1.60 0.66 -6.44
C VAL A 6 1.79 2.12 -6.89
N ILE A 7 2.55 2.90 -6.12
CA ILE A 7 2.78 4.32 -6.37
C ILE A 7 3.47 4.51 -7.73
N THR A 8 4.55 3.76 -8.01
CA THR A 8 5.27 3.86 -9.29
C THR A 8 4.37 3.45 -10.47
N THR A 9 3.51 2.45 -10.30
CA THR A 9 2.58 2.01 -11.35
C THR A 9 1.62 3.13 -11.75
N LYS A 10 1.04 3.83 -10.76
CA LYS A 10 0.16 4.99 -10.96
C LYS A 10 0.90 6.14 -11.64
N LEU A 11 2.04 6.55 -11.10
CA LEU A 11 2.77 7.71 -11.60
C LEU A 11 3.35 7.50 -13.01
N ARG A 12 3.73 6.27 -13.39
CA ARG A 12 4.12 5.95 -14.78
C ARG A 12 2.99 6.17 -15.79
N ARG A 13 1.74 6.09 -15.35
CA ARG A 13 0.54 6.40 -16.18
C ARG A 13 0.13 7.86 -16.10
N ARG A 14 0.92 8.70 -15.41
CA ARG A 14 0.58 10.09 -15.06
C ARG A 14 -0.75 10.21 -14.31
N GLU A 15 -1.10 9.18 -13.56
CA GLU A 15 -2.27 9.19 -12.68
C GLU A 15 -1.85 9.76 -11.34
N GLY A 16 -2.14 11.05 -11.10
CA GLY A 16 -2.02 11.65 -9.77
C GLY A 16 -3.11 11.13 -8.83
N PHE A 17 -2.81 10.99 -7.55
CA PHE A 17 -3.75 10.45 -6.56
C PHE A 17 -3.44 10.93 -5.15
N ILE A 18 -4.45 10.89 -4.28
CA ILE A 18 -4.28 11.08 -2.83
C ILE A 18 -3.73 9.79 -2.23
N PHE A 19 -2.68 9.89 -1.42
CA PHE A 19 -2.21 8.82 -0.55
C PHE A 19 -2.51 9.20 0.90
N SER A 20 -3.20 8.33 1.63
CA SER A 20 -3.62 8.59 3.02
C SER A 20 -3.41 7.40 3.93
N TRP A 21 -3.27 7.66 5.23
CA TRP A 21 -3.09 6.66 6.28
C TRP A 21 -3.68 7.16 7.60
N THR A 22 -3.95 6.22 8.49
CA THR A 22 -4.32 6.52 9.88
C THR A 22 -3.06 6.64 10.72
N GLU A 23 -3.02 7.61 11.62
CA GLU A 23 -1.99 7.72 12.63
C GLU A 23 -2.36 6.82 13.80
N SER A 24 -1.47 5.91 14.14
CA SER A 24 -1.57 5.15 15.39
C SER A 24 -0.96 6.01 16.51
N THR A 25 -1.79 6.74 17.22
CA THR A 25 -1.46 7.34 18.52
C THR A 25 -1.67 6.30 19.61
N ASP A 26 -0.87 6.35 20.67
CA ASP A 26 -1.02 5.46 21.84
C ASP A 26 -2.32 5.71 22.62
N ASP A 27 -3.03 6.79 22.28
CA ASP A 27 -4.31 7.19 22.85
C ASP A 27 -5.42 6.96 21.82
N GLU A 28 -6.24 5.92 22.02
CA GLU A 28 -7.31 5.50 21.09
C GLU A 28 -8.33 6.62 20.77
N THR A 29 -8.35 7.68 21.58
CA THR A 29 -9.29 8.80 21.46
C THR A 29 -8.91 9.80 20.35
N GLU A 30 -7.64 9.86 19.94
CA GLU A 30 -7.13 10.80 18.93
C GLU A 30 -6.59 10.10 17.69
N SER A 31 -7.45 9.35 16.98
CA SER A 31 -7.07 8.78 15.68
C SER A 31 -7.10 9.85 14.59
N GLY A 32 -5.93 10.41 14.28
CA GLY A 32 -5.72 11.33 13.16
C GLY A 32 -5.69 10.63 11.79
N ARG A 33 -6.08 11.35 10.74
CA ARG A 33 -5.89 10.92 9.34
C ARG A 33 -4.94 11.88 8.64
N SER A 34 -3.85 11.34 8.11
CA SER A 34 -2.92 12.08 7.26
C SER A 34 -3.13 11.74 5.79
N ALA A 35 -2.90 12.72 4.92
CA ALA A 35 -3.02 12.57 3.48
C ALA A 35 -2.07 13.50 2.73
N ILE A 36 -1.55 13.03 1.60
CA ILE A 36 -0.74 13.80 0.66
C ILE A 36 -1.24 13.60 -0.78
N TRP A 37 -1.02 14.60 -1.63
CA TRP A 37 -1.18 14.44 -3.07
C TRP A 37 0.14 13.97 -3.69
N LEU A 38 0.08 12.99 -4.58
CA LEU A 38 1.22 12.51 -5.36
C LEU A 38 0.92 12.64 -6.85
N ASP A 39 1.90 13.13 -7.61
CA ASP A 39 1.82 13.22 -9.07
C ASP A 39 3.16 12.85 -9.73
N ALA A 40 3.17 12.72 -11.06
CA ALA A 40 4.33 12.22 -11.80
C ALA A 40 5.55 13.16 -11.78
N SER A 41 5.40 14.42 -11.37
CA SER A 41 6.49 15.37 -11.15
C SER A 41 7.10 15.30 -9.75
N SER A 42 6.46 14.58 -8.82
CA SER A 42 6.93 14.43 -7.45
C SER A 42 8.23 13.60 -7.38
N ILE A 43 9.21 14.07 -6.61
CA ILE A 43 10.43 13.30 -6.31
C ILE A 43 10.10 12.28 -5.22
N LEU A 44 10.30 10.99 -5.52
CA LEU A 44 10.09 9.90 -4.55
C LEU A 44 11.41 9.25 -4.15
N TYR A 45 11.64 9.14 -2.85
CA TYR A 45 12.80 8.44 -2.29
C TYR A 45 12.33 7.25 -1.47
N TYR A 46 12.79 6.05 -1.85
CA TYR A 46 12.48 4.81 -1.14
C TYR A 46 13.71 4.33 -0.38
N ARG A 47 13.55 4.13 0.92
CA ARG A 47 14.58 3.56 1.80
C ARG A 47 14.09 2.22 2.36
N TYR A 48 14.97 1.23 2.34
CA TYR A 48 14.69 -0.12 2.80
C TYR A 48 15.64 -0.51 3.93
N SER A 49 15.11 -1.14 4.97
CA SER A 49 15.90 -1.60 6.13
C SER A 49 16.71 -2.87 5.85
N VAL A 50 16.36 -3.61 4.80
CA VAL A 50 17.02 -4.86 4.40
C VAL A 50 17.46 -4.77 2.94
N SER A 51 18.63 -5.36 2.62
CA SER A 51 19.17 -5.40 1.27
C SER A 51 18.50 -6.45 0.38
N ARG A 52 17.97 -7.53 0.97
CA ARG A 52 17.27 -8.59 0.24
C ARG A 52 15.86 -8.14 -0.13
N VAL A 53 15.46 -8.43 -1.36
CA VAL A 53 14.08 -8.28 -1.81
C VAL A 53 13.16 -9.16 -0.96
N PRO A 54 12.20 -8.58 -0.20
CA PRO A 54 11.26 -9.36 0.61
C PRO A 54 10.32 -10.15 -0.30
N ASN A 55 9.68 -11.19 0.26
CA ASN A 55 8.62 -11.89 -0.45
C ASN A 55 7.46 -10.91 -0.72
N ILE A 56 6.99 -10.88 -1.96
CA ILE A 56 5.95 -9.96 -2.39
C ILE A 56 4.58 -10.60 -2.26
N ASN A 57 3.75 -9.99 -1.41
CA ASN A 57 2.35 -10.31 -1.27
C ASN A 57 1.54 -9.66 -2.40
N ARG A 58 1.22 -10.46 -3.42
CA ARG A 58 0.47 -10.00 -4.60
C ARG A 58 -0.95 -9.59 -4.24
N ASP A 59 -1.61 -10.34 -3.36
CA ASP A 59 -2.98 -10.03 -2.91
C ASP A 59 -3.06 -8.66 -2.25
N TRP A 60 -2.03 -8.29 -1.47
CA TRP A 60 -1.98 -6.96 -0.87
C TRP A 60 -1.73 -5.86 -1.90
N ILE A 61 -0.85 -6.09 -2.89
CA ILE A 61 -0.66 -5.14 -4.01
C ILE A 61 -1.98 -4.92 -4.75
N GLU A 62 -2.74 -5.98 -5.03
CA GLU A 62 -4.04 -5.87 -5.70
C GLU A 62 -5.03 -5.04 -4.86
N ARG A 63 -5.14 -5.30 -3.56
CA ARG A 63 -5.98 -4.50 -2.64
C ARG A 63 -5.57 -3.03 -2.62
N LEU A 64 -4.27 -2.75 -2.55
CA LEU A 64 -3.75 -1.39 -2.58
C LEU A 64 -4.03 -0.71 -3.94
N MET A 65 -3.88 -1.41 -5.06
CA MET A 65 -4.22 -0.88 -6.40
C MET A 65 -5.71 -0.58 -6.53
N VAL A 66 -6.60 -1.45 -6.02
CA VAL A 66 -8.05 -1.23 -6.00
C VAL A 66 -8.36 0.03 -5.18
N SER A 67 -7.77 0.17 -3.99
CA SER A 67 -7.92 1.38 -3.18
C SER A 67 -7.42 2.61 -3.93
N ALA A 68 -6.23 2.56 -4.52
CA ALA A 68 -5.62 3.68 -5.24
C ALA A 68 -6.47 4.18 -6.42
N ASN A 69 -7.26 3.30 -7.04
CA ASN A 69 -8.16 3.63 -8.14
C ASN A 69 -9.55 4.09 -7.70
N SER A 70 -9.82 4.13 -6.39
CA SER A 70 -11.06 4.69 -5.85
C SER A 70 -11.04 6.22 -5.82
N ALA A 71 -12.22 6.83 -5.69
CA ALA A 71 -12.35 8.29 -5.53
C ALA A 71 -11.61 8.83 -4.28
N GLY A 72 -11.40 8.00 -3.25
CA GLY A 72 -10.68 8.36 -2.03
C GLY A 72 -9.15 8.28 -2.15
N GLY A 73 -8.63 7.77 -3.28
CA GLY A 73 -7.20 7.51 -3.46
C GLY A 73 -6.69 6.30 -2.68
N LEU A 74 -5.37 6.17 -2.62
CA LEU A 74 -4.70 5.06 -1.94
C LEU A 74 -4.80 5.25 -0.43
N PHE A 75 -5.39 4.28 0.26
CA PHE A 75 -5.36 4.19 1.71
C PHE A 75 -4.35 3.11 2.15
N PHE A 76 -3.39 3.50 2.97
CA PHE A 76 -2.46 2.54 3.57
C PHE A 76 -3.18 1.70 4.62
N SER A 77 -3.15 0.39 4.42
CA SER A 77 -3.66 -0.60 5.36
C SER A 77 -2.56 -1.58 5.73
N VAL A 78 -2.69 -2.25 6.87
CA VAL A 78 -1.74 -3.29 7.28
C VAL A 78 -1.67 -4.43 6.26
N GLU A 79 -0.48 -4.99 6.06
CA GLU A 79 -0.30 -6.15 5.19
C GLU A 79 -1.09 -7.34 5.76
N PRO A 80 -2.04 -7.91 5.00
CA PRO A 80 -2.72 -9.12 5.44
C PRO A 80 -1.74 -10.29 5.47
N PRO A 81 -1.94 -11.27 6.36
CA PRO A 81 -1.16 -12.50 6.33
C PRO A 81 -1.31 -13.17 4.95
N PRO A 82 -0.26 -13.85 4.45
CA PRO A 82 -0.33 -14.54 3.18
C PRO A 82 -1.47 -15.56 3.21
N VAL A 83 -2.25 -15.62 2.13
CA VAL A 83 -3.29 -16.64 1.97
C VAL A 83 -2.60 -18.00 1.84
N ILE A 84 -2.66 -18.82 2.89
CA ILE A 84 -2.18 -20.20 2.85
C ILE A 84 -3.31 -21.04 2.22
N PRO A 85 -3.12 -21.66 1.04
CA PRO A 85 -4.12 -22.55 0.48
C PRO A 85 -4.32 -23.71 1.45
N VAL A 86 -5.53 -23.86 1.99
CA VAL A 86 -5.88 -25.04 2.78
C VAL A 86 -5.78 -26.23 1.83
N LEU A 87 -4.79 -27.10 2.04
CA LEU A 87 -4.68 -28.35 1.32
C LEU A 87 -5.96 -29.14 1.59
N LYS A 88 -6.81 -29.29 0.58
CA LYS A 88 -7.94 -30.24 0.64
C LYS A 88 -7.33 -31.62 0.88
N SER A 89 -7.58 -32.20 2.06
CA SER A 89 -7.27 -33.60 2.30
C SER A 89 -7.98 -34.41 1.22
N ARG A 90 -7.21 -35.15 0.43
CA ARG A 90 -7.80 -36.19 -0.44
C ARG A 90 -8.42 -37.24 0.48
N SER A 91 -9.75 -37.27 0.53
CA SER A 91 -10.51 -38.41 1.04
C SER A 91 -10.64 -39.47 -0.05
#